data_AF-A0AAW7XAM0-F1
#
_entry.id   AF-A0AAW7XAM0-F1
#
_cell.length_a   1.000
_cell.length_b   1.000
_cell.length_c   1.000
_cell.angle_alpha   90.00
_cell.angle_beta   90.00
_cell.angle_gamma   90.00
#
_symmetry.space_group_name_H-M   'P 1'
#
loop_
_entity.id
_entity.type
_entity.pdbx_description
1 polymer ?
#
loop_
_entity_poly.entity_id
_entity_poly.type
_entity_poly.pdbx_seq_one_letter_code
_entity_poly.pdbx_strand_id
1 'polypeptide(L)'
;MFSYATGTKVLSVCATKSLSKSEGKLNYRFGESKKTIELAYSANYDSLEEKFNYSYSSYSKGAVSEISFSIGQYLYTVHADTYVFRESSTGVFIEMQGEIVAYKACNNAYQKNNLYSISKAGFNTSEARGIGTKPD
;
A
#
# COMPACT_ATOMS: atom_id res chain seq x y z
N MET A 1 -8.31 -5.08 4.43
CA MET A 1 -7.36 -6.06 3.83
C MET A 1 -7.26 -5.78 2.35
N PHE A 2 -6.05 -5.45 1.91
CA PHE A 2 -5.64 -5.24 0.53
C PHE A 2 -4.78 -6.43 0.11
N SER A 3 -5.06 -7.04 -1.04
CA SER A 3 -4.29 -8.18 -1.54
C SER A 3 -4.31 -8.19 -3.06
N TYR A 4 -3.19 -8.56 -3.66
CA TYR A 4 -2.98 -8.48 -5.09
C TYR A 4 -2.02 -9.56 -5.61
N ALA A 5 -2.29 -10.10 -6.79
CA ALA A 5 -1.38 -11.03 -7.49
C ALA A 5 -0.49 -10.30 -8.52
N THR A 6 0.82 -10.28 -8.30
CA THR A 6 1.84 -9.81 -9.25
C THR A 6 2.52 -11.01 -9.92
N GLY A 7 1.94 -11.49 -11.03
CA GLY A 7 2.39 -12.74 -11.68
C GLY A 7 2.11 -13.97 -10.80
N THR A 8 3.12 -14.76 -10.48
CA THR A 8 3.04 -15.93 -9.58
C THR A 8 3.10 -15.56 -8.09
N LYS A 9 3.44 -14.30 -7.78
CA LYS A 9 3.59 -13.81 -6.42
C LYS A 9 2.37 -13.01 -6.00
N VAL A 10 2.09 -12.99 -4.70
CA VAL A 10 1.00 -12.26 -4.08
C VAL A 10 1.58 -11.26 -3.11
N LEU A 11 1.16 -10.02 -3.28
CA LEU A 11 1.38 -8.91 -2.38
C LEU A 11 0.13 -8.70 -1.53
N SER A 12 0.26 -8.62 -0.22
CA SER A 12 -0.88 -8.41 0.67
C SER A 12 -0.55 -7.45 1.79
N VAL A 13 -1.40 -6.45 1.98
CA VAL A 13 -1.48 -5.64 3.19
C VAL A 13 -2.71 -6.09 3.97
N CYS A 14 -2.45 -6.91 4.97
CA CYS A 14 -3.47 -7.40 5.89
C CYS A 14 -3.58 -6.47 7.09
N ALA A 15 -4.81 -6.31 7.56
CA ALA A 15 -5.11 -5.50 8.73
C ALA A 15 -5.96 -6.32 9.69
N THR A 16 -5.80 -6.09 11.00
CA THR A 16 -6.64 -6.73 12.04
C THR A 16 -8.11 -6.36 11.87
N LYS A 17 -9.02 -7.21 12.38
CA LYS A 17 -10.48 -7.02 12.28
C LYS A 17 -10.95 -5.70 12.92
N SER A 18 -10.28 -5.28 14.00
CA SER A 18 -10.44 -3.98 14.64
C SER A 18 -9.37 -3.03 14.12
N LEU A 19 -9.71 -2.24 13.11
CA LEU A 19 -8.82 -1.21 12.58
C LEU A 19 -9.14 0.12 13.27
N SER A 20 -8.35 0.48 14.28
CA SER A 20 -8.44 1.76 15.00
C SER A 20 -7.04 2.27 15.31
N LYS A 21 -6.89 3.53 15.71
CA LYS A 21 -5.60 4.08 16.16
C LYS A 21 -4.92 3.24 17.25
N SER A 22 -5.69 2.63 18.15
CA SER A 22 -5.18 1.91 19.33
C SER A 22 -5.02 0.41 19.12
N GLU A 23 -5.72 -0.20 18.17
CA GLU A 23 -5.78 -1.67 17.99
C GLU A 23 -5.48 -2.14 16.56
N GLY A 24 -5.43 -1.20 15.62
CA GLY A 24 -5.19 -1.46 14.21
C GLY A 24 -3.75 -1.85 13.96
N LYS A 25 -3.54 -3.09 13.53
CA LYS A 25 -2.22 -3.61 13.21
C LYS A 25 -2.16 -3.99 11.73
N LEU A 26 -1.05 -3.63 11.07
CA LEU A 26 -0.80 -3.98 9.67
C LEU A 26 0.29 -5.02 9.54
N ASN A 27 0.16 -5.87 8.53
CA ASN A 27 1.19 -6.79 8.09
C ASN A 27 1.28 -6.72 6.56
N TYR A 28 2.48 -6.44 6.05
CA TYR A 28 2.78 -6.51 4.64
C TYR A 28 3.47 -7.84 4.33
N ARG A 29 3.00 -8.54 3.30
CA ARG A 29 3.59 -9.79 2.82
C ARG A 29 3.74 -9.78 1.32
N PHE A 30 4.84 -10.34 0.84
CA PHE A 30 5.07 -10.62 -0.56
C PHE A 30 5.69 -12.00 -0.71
N GLY A 31 5.21 -12.80 -1.67
CA GLY A 31 5.76 -14.11 -1.99
C GLY A 31 4.79 -14.98 -2.77
N GLU A 32 5.15 -16.23 -3.05
CA GLU A 32 4.29 -17.15 -3.79
C GLU A 32 2.98 -17.44 -3.05
N SER A 33 1.86 -17.37 -3.79
CA SER A 33 0.52 -17.63 -3.25
C SER A 33 0.49 -18.98 -2.53
N LYS A 34 0.19 -18.96 -1.23
CA LYS A 34 0.02 -20.15 -0.36
C LYS A 34 1.25 -21.04 -0.20
N LYS A 35 2.45 -20.62 -0.65
CA LYS A 35 3.68 -21.42 -0.57
C LYS A 35 4.75 -20.79 0.29
N THR A 36 5.24 -19.62 -0.07
CA THR A 36 6.44 -19.04 0.56
C THR A 36 6.28 -17.54 0.69
N ILE A 37 6.52 -17.02 1.89
CA ILE A 37 6.63 -15.58 2.12
C ILE A 37 8.08 -15.21 1.87
N GLU A 38 8.33 -14.43 0.82
CA GLU A 38 9.67 -13.95 0.46
C GLU A 38 10.04 -12.67 1.22
N LEU A 39 9.04 -11.86 1.56
CA LEU A 39 9.21 -10.63 2.30
C LEU A 39 8.00 -10.43 3.23
N ALA A 40 8.28 -10.19 4.51
CA ALA A 40 7.28 -9.82 5.50
C ALA A 40 7.76 -8.57 6.24
N TYR A 41 6.85 -7.62 6.44
CA TYR A 41 7.11 -6.45 7.27
C TYR A 41 5.98 -6.28 8.28
N SER A 42 6.37 -6.00 9.54
CA SER A 42 5.48 -6.08 10.71
C SER A 42 4.90 -7.51 10.90
N ALA A 43 5.78 -8.51 10.99
CA ALA A 43 5.40 -9.92 11.17
C ALA A 43 4.56 -10.16 12.45
N ASN A 44 4.77 -9.34 13.48
CA ASN A 44 4.09 -9.42 14.78
C ASN A 44 2.86 -8.52 14.91
N TYR A 45 2.39 -7.93 13.80
CA TYR A 45 1.26 -7.01 13.80
C TYR A 45 1.53 -5.82 14.74
N ASP A 46 2.45 -4.95 14.34
CA ASP A 46 2.81 -3.72 15.05
C ASP A 46 1.81 -2.59 14.77
N SER A 47 1.83 -1.56 15.61
CA SER A 47 1.00 -0.37 15.46
C SER A 47 1.28 0.31 14.12
N LEU A 48 0.21 0.69 13.43
CA LEU A 48 0.29 1.36 12.13
C LEU A 48 1.13 2.64 12.23
N GLU A 49 0.91 3.49 13.25
CA GLU A 49 1.60 4.78 13.40
C GLU A 49 3.10 4.67 13.72
N GLU A 50 3.58 3.51 14.18
CA GLU A 50 5.01 3.31 14.50
C GLU A 50 5.84 2.80 13.32
N LYS A 51 5.21 2.06 12.40
CA LYS A 51 5.92 1.32 11.34
C LYS A 51 5.48 1.66 9.93
N PHE A 52 4.32 2.30 9.78
CA PHE A 52 3.71 2.62 8.51
C PHE A 52 3.26 4.09 8.50
N ASN A 53 3.46 4.76 7.38
CA ASN A 53 2.86 6.06 7.14
C ASN A 53 1.69 5.88 6.18
N TYR A 54 0.49 6.24 6.65
CA TYR A 54 -0.69 6.26 5.80
C TYR A 54 -0.97 7.69 5.33
N SER A 55 -1.20 7.83 4.02
CA SER A 55 -1.49 9.12 3.40
C SER A 55 -2.70 8.98 2.50
N TYR A 56 -3.52 10.02 2.48
CA TYR A 56 -4.72 10.05 1.66
C TYR A 56 -4.98 11.46 1.16
N SER A 57 -5.19 11.58 -0.14
CA SER A 57 -5.57 12.83 -0.78
C SER A 57 -6.75 12.59 -1.72
N SER A 58 -7.82 13.36 -1.56
CA SER A 58 -8.96 13.38 -2.49
C SER A 58 -9.11 14.74 -3.14
N TYR A 59 -9.41 14.74 -4.43
CA TYR A 59 -9.60 15.95 -5.23
C TYR A 59 -10.74 15.74 -6.23
N SER A 60 -11.16 16.80 -6.91
CA SER A 60 -12.36 16.80 -7.77
C SER A 60 -12.34 15.78 -8.92
N LYS A 61 -11.19 15.17 -9.22
CA LYS A 61 -10.99 14.26 -10.36
C LYS A 61 -10.40 12.90 -9.96
N GLY A 62 -10.34 12.60 -8.67
CA GLY A 62 -9.71 11.38 -8.20
C GLY A 62 -9.38 11.33 -6.73
N ALA A 63 -8.80 10.22 -6.32
CA ALA A 63 -8.30 10.01 -4.97
C ALA A 63 -7.04 9.15 -5.00
N VAL A 64 -6.16 9.38 -4.03
CA VAL A 64 -4.88 8.68 -3.85
C VAL A 64 -4.85 8.18 -2.42
N SER A 65 -4.60 6.88 -2.26
CA SER A 65 -4.35 6.23 -0.98
C SER A 65 -2.97 5.58 -0.99
N GLU A 66 -2.11 5.95 -0.05
CA GLU A 66 -0.74 5.45 0.05
C GLU A 66 -0.48 4.87 1.44
N ILE A 67 0.24 3.75 1.50
CA ILE A 67 0.90 3.24 2.70
C ILE A 67 2.38 3.14 2.39
N SER A 68 3.23 3.81 3.15
CA SER A 68 4.67 3.70 3.02
C SER A 68 5.34 3.12 4.26
N PHE A 69 6.41 2.35 4.05
CA PHE A 69 7.23 1.76 5.11
C PHE A 69 8.62 1.42 4.57
N SER A 70 9.62 1.38 5.45
CA SER A 70 11.01 1.12 5.05
C SER A 70 11.49 -0.27 5.49
N ILE A 71 12.21 -0.95 4.61
CA ILE A 71 12.95 -2.18 4.93
C ILE A 71 14.41 -1.96 4.53
N GLY A 72 15.28 -1.78 5.53
CA GLY A 72 16.68 -1.41 5.28
C GLY A 72 16.76 -0.06 4.55
N GLN A 73 17.46 -0.02 3.42
CA GLN A 73 17.64 1.18 2.59
C GLN A 73 16.49 1.46 1.60
N TYR A 74 15.49 0.57 1.55
CA TYR A 74 14.40 0.65 0.59
C TYR A 74 13.13 1.19 1.25
N LEU A 75 12.48 2.14 0.60
CA LEU A 75 11.16 2.65 0.94
C LEU A 75 10.13 2.00 0.01
N TYR A 76 9.14 1.34 0.59
CA TYR A 76 8.05 0.70 -0.12
C TYR A 76 6.82 1.57 0.03
N THR A 77 6.21 1.95 -1.10
CA THR A 77 4.96 2.72 -1.11
C THR A 77 3.90 1.92 -1.85
N VAL A 78 2.95 1.36 -1.11
CA VAL A 78 1.76 0.71 -1.65
C VAL A 78 0.73 1.79 -1.94
N HIS A 79 0.29 1.89 -3.19
CA HIS A 79 -0.64 2.93 -3.62
C HIS A 79 -1.88 2.34 -4.29
N ALA A 80 -2.99 3.07 -4.17
CA ALA A 80 -4.21 2.86 -4.91
C ALA A 80 -4.77 4.22 -5.32
N ASP A 81 -4.73 4.49 -6.62
CA ASP A 81 -5.10 5.76 -7.19
C ASP A 81 -6.28 5.58 -8.13
N THR A 82 -7.27 6.45 -7.98
CA THR A 82 -8.45 6.48 -8.83
C THR A 82 -8.46 7.80 -9.59
N TYR A 83 -8.64 7.75 -10.91
CA TYR A 83 -8.71 8.92 -11.77
C TYR A 83 -9.94 8.90 -12.66
N VAL A 84 -10.52 10.07 -12.94
CA VAL A 84 -11.68 10.20 -13.84
C VAL A 84 -11.28 10.18 -15.32
N PHE A 85 -10.10 10.71 -15.67
CA PHE A 85 -9.68 10.92 -17.07
C PHE A 85 -8.47 10.10 -17.50
N ARG A 86 -8.01 9.17 -16.66
CA ARG A 86 -6.92 8.24 -16.97
C ARG A 86 -7.15 6.93 -16.24
N GLU A 87 -6.38 5.91 -16.60
CA GLU A 87 -6.46 4.63 -15.92
C GLU A 87 -6.09 4.79 -14.44
N SER A 88 -6.96 4.27 -13.57
CA SER A 88 -6.65 4.05 -12.17
C SER A 88 -5.45 3.13 -12.05
N SER A 89 -4.57 3.42 -11.10
CA SER A 89 -3.34 2.67 -10.89
C SER A 89 -3.32 2.11 -9.48
N THR A 90 -2.75 0.93 -9.32
CA THR A 90 -2.57 0.29 -8.03
C THR A 90 -1.28 -0.49 -8.11
N GLY A 91 -0.50 -0.50 -7.04
CA GLY A 91 0.83 -1.06 -7.13
C GLY A 91 1.67 -0.79 -5.92
N VAL A 92 2.95 -1.17 -6.05
CA VAL A 92 3.97 -0.84 -5.06
C VAL A 92 5.16 -0.22 -5.77
N PHE A 93 5.49 0.99 -5.36
CA PHE A 93 6.76 1.63 -5.67
C PHE A 93 7.80 1.19 -4.66
N ILE A 94 9.01 0.92 -5.16
CA ILE A 94 10.18 0.63 -4.34
C ILE A 94 11.18 1.73 -4.66
N GLU A 95 11.51 2.50 -3.65
CA GLU A 95 12.44 3.62 -3.72
C GLU A 95 13.72 3.29 -2.96
N MET A 96 14.85 3.80 -3.42
CA MET A 96 16.13 3.74 -2.74
C MET A 96 16.78 5.11 -2.85
N GLN A 97 17.14 5.72 -1.72
CA GLN A 97 17.70 7.08 -1.68
C GLN A 97 16.82 8.15 -2.39
N GLY A 98 15.50 7.94 -2.43
CA GLY A 98 14.55 8.86 -3.05
C GLY A 98 14.29 8.62 -4.54
N GLU A 99 14.97 7.67 -5.18
CA GLU A 99 14.72 7.29 -6.57
C GLU A 99 13.88 6.02 -6.65
N ILE A 100 12.92 5.98 -7.58
CA ILE A 100 12.12 4.77 -7.85
C ILE A 100 13.01 3.77 -8.58
N VAL A 101 13.40 2.71 -7.88
CA VAL A 101 14.24 1.63 -8.44
C VAL A 101 13.43 0.47 -8.99
N ALA A 102 12.17 0.32 -8.55
CA ALA A 102 11.25 -0.63 -9.13
C ALA A 102 9.79 -0.22 -8.93
N TYR A 103 8.96 -0.63 -9.89
CA TYR A 103 7.51 -0.55 -9.78
C TYR A 103 6.89 -1.92 -10.04
N LYS A 104 6.02 -2.35 -9.12
CA LYS A 104 5.21 -3.56 -9.28
C LYS A 104 3.75 -3.15 -9.39
N ALA A 105 3.32 -3.04 -10.64
CA ALA A 105 1.94 -2.81 -10.99
C ALA A 105 1.07 -3.99 -10.55
N CYS A 106 -0.12 -3.65 -10.10
CA CYS A 106 -1.17 -4.59 -9.81
C CYS A 106 -2.03 -4.76 -11.08
N ASN A 107 -1.87 -5.89 -11.80
CA ASN A 107 -2.50 -6.17 -13.11
C ASN A 107 -3.60 -7.28 -13.18
N ASN A 108 -3.82 -8.09 -12.13
CA ASN A 108 -4.83 -9.14 -12.04
C ASN A 108 -6.17 -8.77 -11.35
N ALA A 109 -7.27 -9.37 -11.85
CA ALA A 109 -8.65 -9.12 -11.44
C ALA A 109 -9.05 -9.57 -10.00
N TYR A 110 -8.16 -10.23 -9.24
CA TYR A 110 -8.42 -10.58 -7.83
C TYR A 110 -8.17 -9.36 -6.94
N GLN A 111 -9.07 -8.39 -7.02
CA GLN A 111 -8.94 -7.13 -6.30
C GLN A 111 -9.91 -7.08 -5.12
N LYS A 112 -9.37 -7.07 -3.90
CA LYS A 112 -10.05 -6.43 -2.76
C LYS A 112 -9.29 -5.14 -2.46
N ASN A 113 -9.55 -4.11 -3.26
CA ASN A 113 -8.92 -2.82 -3.07
C ASN A 113 -9.69 -2.03 -2.01
N ASN A 114 -9.21 -2.08 -0.76
CA ASN A 114 -9.82 -1.35 0.34
C ASN A 114 -8.78 -0.57 1.15
N LEU A 115 -7.72 -0.10 0.49
CA LEU A 115 -6.76 0.84 1.09
C LEU A 115 -7.48 2.06 1.68
N TYR A 116 -8.51 2.54 0.98
CA TYR A 116 -9.39 3.60 1.47
C TYR A 116 -10.07 3.29 2.83
N SER A 117 -10.35 2.03 3.19
CA SER A 117 -10.90 1.75 4.54
C SER A 117 -9.95 2.12 5.68
N ILE A 118 -8.66 2.30 5.40
CA ILE A 118 -7.69 2.73 6.40
C ILE A 118 -7.91 4.20 6.77
N SER A 119 -8.31 5.07 5.83
CA SER A 119 -8.68 6.46 6.18
C SER A 119 -9.86 6.52 7.15
N LYS A 120 -10.79 5.56 7.06
CA LYS A 120 -11.95 5.47 7.96
C LYS A 120 -11.61 5.01 9.38
N ALA A 121 -10.42 4.48 9.61
CA ALA A 121 -9.96 4.03 10.93
C ALA A 121 -9.32 5.15 11.78
N GLY A 122 -9.33 6.38 11.26
CA GLY A 122 -8.98 7.58 12.01
C GLY A 122 -7.49 7.88 12.10
N PHE A 123 -6.60 7.13 11.43
CA PHE A 123 -5.15 7.36 11.46
C PHE A 123 -4.77 8.77 11.01
N ASN A 124 -3.65 9.28 11.53
CA ASN A 124 -3.08 10.55 11.06
C ASN A 124 -2.83 10.46 9.55
N THR A 125 -3.46 11.36 8.80
CA THR A 125 -3.30 11.44 7.35
C THR A 125 -2.29 12.54 7.07
N SER A 126 -1.15 12.16 6.51
CA SER A 126 -0.30 13.12 5.79
C SER A 126 -0.81 13.26 4.35
N GLU A 127 -0.44 14.37 3.70
CA GLU A 127 -0.73 14.56 2.28
C GLU A 127 -0.03 13.45 1.49
N ALA A 128 -0.78 12.77 0.61
CA ALA A 128 -0.21 11.73 -0.24
C ALA A 128 0.86 12.34 -1.15
N ARG A 129 1.98 11.63 -1.31
CA ARG A 129 3.11 12.09 -2.13
C ARG A 129 2.75 12.13 -3.61
N GLY A 130 1.71 11.40 -4.02
CA GLY A 130 1.23 11.39 -5.39
C GLY A 130 2.21 10.71 -6.33
N ILE A 131 3.06 9.81 -5.83
CA ILE A 131 4.13 9.15 -6.60
C ILE A 131 3.55 8.33 -7.76
N GLY A 132 2.28 7.93 -7.65
CA GLY A 132 1.51 7.23 -8.68
C GLY A 132 1.03 8.07 -9.85
N THR A 133 1.25 9.39 -9.87
CA THR A 133 1.24 10.16 -11.12
C THR A 133 2.46 9.78 -11.93
N LYS A 134 2.35 8.70 -12.71
CA LYS A 134 3.30 8.43 -13.79
C LYS A 134 3.39 9.71 -14.64
N PRO A 135 4.57 10.33 -14.82
CA PRO A 135 4.73 11.39 -15.82
C PRO A 135 4.36 10.79 -17.17
N ASP A 136 3.61 11.55 -17.95
CA ASP A 136 3.29 11.22 -19.35
C ASP A 136 4.57 11.02 -20.18
#